data_AF-A0A353BUZ3-F1
#
_entry.id   AF-A0A353BUZ3-F1
#
_cell.length_a   1.000
_cell.length_b   1.000
_cell.length_c   1.000
_cell.angle_alpha   90.00
_cell.angle_beta   90.00
_cell.angle_gamma   90.00
#
_symmetry.space_group_name_H-M   'P 1'
#
loop_
_entity.id
_entity.type
_entity.pdbx_description
1 polymer ?
#
loop_
_entity_poly.entity_id
_entity_poly.type
_entity_poly.pdbx_seq_one_letter_code
_entity_poly.pdbx_strand_id
1 'polypeptide(L)'
;MNKNNLSDFSIFHLEAAATPEIYQRGVEYYQQGHLAKACKIDHILAGLITGTGGTYKVRLWYGHSGLQGECSCPYQGFCKHMVALAIAWLKEANCFIDLQPQLNEILDEPANLIALLLKLIHQDPLNLLELLPDRINQTDFISARGVMNLIRNTFSAPQFSMEQIAELWEKVNRLIPLIAAKIQVGDPQAEDLLLELITGLEQEFEIIPSNSCCEIFKNLVHSLEPVLPCLDPAQQRRVFEKFWLLYLKSNLWEPALELKPLLLSLHQYDITFLEQKTGNFLNGEPSLLQMISLYLLFYESSAKDPVFAGLLEKIRAKLAARPDGRLWLIDRLLENEPDQAFRLAKTGIRLFLQEKSAFRERLIAIHHKRAESKQAAALSFIQFQANPNFEEYIPLKMLLDKYPS
;
A
#
# COMPACT_ATOMS: atom_id res chain seq x y z
N MET A 1 32.00 8.44 -6.64
CA MET A 1 31.15 8.97 -7.72
C MET A 1 31.62 8.34 -9.03
N ASN A 2 30.99 7.23 -9.43
CA ASN A 2 31.24 6.63 -10.74
C ASN A 2 30.66 7.56 -11.81
N LYS A 3 31.52 8.11 -12.67
CA LYS A 3 31.10 8.81 -13.87
C LYS A 3 30.56 7.74 -14.84
N ASN A 4 29.25 7.52 -14.85
CA ASN A 4 28.57 6.78 -15.91
C ASN A 4 28.67 7.62 -17.17
N ASN A 5 29.71 7.37 -17.93
CA ASN A 5 30.10 8.19 -19.05
C ASN A 5 29.38 7.66 -20.30
N LEU A 6 28.90 8.54 -21.18
CA LEU A 6 28.25 8.16 -22.44
C LEU A 6 29.14 7.27 -23.35
N SER A 7 30.43 7.13 -23.01
CA SER A 7 31.40 6.25 -23.66
C SER A 7 31.14 4.75 -23.45
N ASP A 8 30.38 4.36 -22.42
CA ASP A 8 30.06 2.95 -22.15
C ASP A 8 28.75 2.52 -22.85
N PHE A 9 28.12 3.46 -23.57
CA PHE A 9 26.91 3.21 -24.32
C PHE A 9 27.17 2.27 -25.50
N SER A 10 26.38 1.20 -25.61
CA SER A 10 26.55 0.17 -26.63
C SER A 10 25.21 -0.38 -27.10
N ILE A 11 25.23 -1.08 -28.24
CA ILE A 11 24.04 -1.76 -28.78
C ILE A 11 23.44 -2.74 -27.77
N PHE A 12 24.26 -3.42 -26.98
CA PHE A 12 23.81 -4.37 -25.97
C PHE A 12 22.88 -3.74 -24.94
N HIS A 13 23.22 -2.53 -24.46
CA HIS A 13 22.37 -1.79 -23.52
C HIS A 13 21.02 -1.39 -24.14
N LEU A 14 21.01 -1.13 -25.45
CA LEU A 14 19.80 -0.77 -26.18
C LEU A 14 18.90 -1.99 -26.43
N GLU A 15 19.49 -3.14 -26.76
CA GLU A 15 18.77 -4.41 -26.92
C GLU A 15 18.18 -4.91 -25.60
N ALA A 16 18.82 -4.64 -24.46
CA ALA A 16 18.27 -4.94 -23.15
C ALA A 16 17.07 -4.04 -22.77
N ALA A 17 17.01 -2.82 -23.30
CA ALA A 17 15.99 -1.83 -22.95
C ALA A 17 14.71 -1.91 -23.81
N ALA A 18 14.76 -2.52 -24.99
CA ALA A 18 13.64 -2.56 -25.94
C ALA A 18 13.33 -3.97 -26.42
N THR A 19 12.06 -4.28 -26.67
CA THR A 19 11.70 -5.55 -27.33
C THR A 19 12.21 -5.57 -28.78
N PRO A 20 12.43 -6.76 -29.38
CA PRO A 20 12.93 -6.86 -30.75
C PRO A 20 12.09 -6.09 -31.78
N GLU A 21 10.76 -6.07 -31.61
CA GLU A 21 9.84 -5.38 -32.51
C GLU A 21 9.97 -3.85 -32.40
N ILE A 22 10.11 -3.32 -31.18
CA ILE A 22 10.31 -1.89 -30.94
C ILE A 22 11.68 -1.46 -31.45
N TYR A 23 12.70 -2.29 -31.20
CA TYR A 23 14.06 -2.07 -31.65
C TYR A 23 14.09 -1.93 -33.18
N GLN A 24 13.52 -2.90 -33.89
CA GLN A 24 13.47 -2.89 -35.36
C GLN A 24 12.79 -1.64 -35.91
N ARG A 25 11.64 -1.25 -35.33
CA ARG A 25 10.95 -0.01 -35.73
C ARG A 25 11.76 1.24 -35.42
N GLY A 26 12.56 1.24 -34.36
CA GLY A 26 13.47 2.33 -34.03
C GLY A 26 14.60 2.47 -35.05
N VAL A 27 15.17 1.33 -35.49
CA VAL A 27 16.16 1.29 -36.57
C VAL A 27 15.57 1.89 -37.85
N GLU A 28 14.35 1.50 -38.22
CA GLU A 28 13.64 2.05 -39.39
C GLU A 28 13.44 3.56 -39.27
N TYR A 29 13.05 4.05 -38.08
CA TYR A 29 12.84 5.48 -37.85
C TYR A 29 14.13 6.29 -38.02
N TYR A 30 15.26 5.77 -37.51
CA TYR A 30 16.56 6.38 -37.73
C TYR A 30 16.94 6.36 -39.21
N GLN A 31 16.80 5.22 -39.90
CA GLN A 31 17.13 5.07 -41.33
C GLN A 31 16.29 5.99 -42.24
N GLN A 32 15.05 6.25 -41.87
CA GLN A 32 14.15 7.17 -42.60
C GLN A 32 14.43 8.66 -42.31
N GLY A 33 15.42 8.98 -41.47
CA GLY A 33 15.85 10.36 -41.23
C GLY A 33 14.86 11.17 -40.38
N HIS A 34 14.09 10.52 -39.50
CA HIS A 34 13.09 11.22 -38.67
C HIS A 34 13.69 12.05 -37.53
N LEU A 35 15.00 11.97 -37.27
CA LEU A 35 15.66 12.77 -36.24
C LEU A 35 15.92 14.20 -36.77
N ALA A 36 15.13 15.16 -36.31
CA ALA A 36 15.19 16.54 -36.79
C ALA A 36 16.29 17.37 -36.09
N LYS A 37 16.48 17.17 -34.78
CA LYS A 37 17.52 17.83 -33.98
C LYS A 37 17.99 16.91 -32.87
N ALA A 38 19.26 16.99 -32.52
CA ALA A 38 19.83 16.25 -31.42
C ALA A 38 20.90 17.07 -30.70
N CYS A 39 20.94 16.95 -29.38
CA CYS A 39 21.94 17.55 -28.53
C CYS A 39 22.31 16.62 -27.39
N LYS A 40 23.44 16.92 -26.77
CA LYS A 40 23.86 16.31 -25.52
C LYS A 40 24.18 17.39 -24.50
N ILE A 41 23.91 17.09 -23.24
CA ILE A 41 24.37 17.89 -22.12
C ILE A 41 24.76 16.94 -21.00
N ASP A 42 26.00 17.04 -20.53
CA ASP A 42 26.59 16.09 -19.59
C ASP A 42 26.38 14.63 -20.04
N HIS A 43 25.61 13.83 -19.28
CA HIS A 43 25.29 12.43 -19.55
C HIS A 43 23.90 12.22 -20.18
N ILE A 44 23.23 13.31 -20.57
CA ILE A 44 21.88 13.30 -21.13
C ILE A 44 21.95 13.53 -22.65
N LEU A 45 21.30 12.65 -23.40
CA LEU A 45 21.03 12.84 -24.83
C LEU A 45 19.60 13.33 -24.98
N ALA A 46 19.37 14.32 -25.83
CA ALA A 46 18.03 14.80 -26.16
C ALA A 46 17.86 14.97 -27.67
N GLY A 47 16.63 14.77 -28.14
CA GLY A 47 16.33 14.91 -29.55
C GLY A 47 14.86 15.21 -29.86
N LEU A 48 14.65 15.73 -31.05
CA LEU A 48 13.34 15.95 -31.65
C LEU A 48 13.16 14.96 -32.79
N ILE A 49 12.19 14.06 -32.66
CA ILE A 49 11.91 13.02 -33.66
C ILE A 49 10.56 13.28 -34.30
N THR A 50 10.53 13.43 -35.61
CA THR A 50 9.30 13.57 -36.38
C THR A 50 8.62 12.23 -36.54
N GLY A 51 7.30 12.20 -36.46
CA GLY A 51 6.52 11.01 -36.78
C GLY A 51 5.14 11.38 -37.25
N THR A 52 4.31 10.37 -37.46
CA THR A 52 2.96 10.51 -38.02
C THR A 52 2.03 11.40 -37.18
N GLY A 53 2.26 11.48 -35.87
CA GLY A 53 1.48 12.31 -34.95
C GLY A 53 2.14 13.64 -34.55
N GLY A 54 3.20 14.07 -35.24
CA GLY A 54 3.93 15.31 -34.96
C GLY A 54 5.37 15.08 -34.48
N THR A 55 5.93 16.05 -33.75
CA THR A 55 7.31 16.01 -33.25
C THR A 55 7.34 15.57 -31.80
N TYR A 56 8.10 14.51 -31.51
CA TYR A 56 8.28 13.97 -30.17
C TYR A 56 9.59 14.46 -29.56
N LYS A 57 9.52 14.94 -28.32
CA LYS A 57 10.69 15.27 -27.49
C LYS A 57 11.15 14.01 -26.80
N VAL A 58 12.42 13.65 -27.00
CA VAL A 58 13.03 12.43 -26.47
C VAL A 58 14.23 12.80 -25.63
N ARG A 59 14.38 12.15 -24.47
CA ARG A 59 15.55 12.25 -23.59
C ARG A 59 16.03 10.84 -23.22
N LEU A 60 17.34 10.64 -23.17
CA LEU A 60 17.99 9.41 -22.71
C LEU A 60 19.07 9.76 -21.71
N TRP A 61 19.22 8.94 -20.67
CA TRP A 61 20.30 9.06 -19.68
C TRP A 61 20.65 7.69 -19.13
N TYR A 62 21.82 7.59 -18.49
CA TYR A 62 22.31 6.35 -17.92
C TYR A 62 22.14 6.32 -16.40
N GLY A 63 21.21 5.51 -15.91
CA GLY A 63 20.91 5.34 -14.49
C GLY A 63 21.64 4.15 -13.85
N HIS A 64 21.35 3.89 -12.58
CA HIS A 64 21.87 2.70 -11.87
C HIS A 64 21.25 1.39 -12.37
N SER A 65 20.07 1.45 -12.98
CA SER A 65 19.33 0.34 -13.58
C SER A 65 19.59 0.13 -15.08
N GLY A 66 20.55 0.86 -15.66
CA GLY A 66 20.87 0.81 -17.09
C GLY A 66 20.37 2.04 -17.86
N LEU A 67 20.10 1.85 -19.15
CA LEU A 67 19.63 2.92 -20.05
C LEU A 67 18.18 3.28 -19.71
N GLN A 68 17.96 4.56 -19.37
CA GLN A 68 16.64 5.11 -19.12
C GLN A 68 16.29 6.18 -20.16
N GLY A 69 15.00 6.43 -20.33
CA GLY A 69 14.54 7.38 -21.31
C GLY A 69 13.11 7.85 -21.09
N GLU A 70 12.85 9.06 -21.58
CA GLU A 70 11.53 9.67 -21.62
C GLU A 70 11.23 10.15 -23.03
N CYS A 71 9.99 9.95 -23.46
CA CYS A 71 9.53 10.37 -24.76
C CYS A 71 8.12 10.93 -24.62
N SER A 72 7.85 12.07 -25.24
CA SER A 72 6.52 12.69 -25.25
C SER A 72 5.48 11.94 -26.11
N CYS A 73 5.73 10.67 -26.45
CA CYS A 73 4.81 9.85 -27.24
C CYS A 73 3.90 9.05 -26.32
N PRO A 74 2.68 8.67 -26.76
CA PRO A 74 1.72 7.97 -25.91
C PRO A 74 2.08 6.50 -25.61
N TYR A 75 3.24 6.04 -26.06
CA TYR A 75 3.69 4.66 -25.87
C TYR A 75 4.26 4.47 -24.46
N GLN A 76 3.83 3.41 -23.77
CA GLN A 76 4.29 3.07 -22.42
C GLN A 76 5.65 2.36 -22.46
N GLY A 77 6.60 2.82 -21.64
CA GLY A 77 7.95 2.28 -21.58
C GLY A 77 8.87 2.71 -22.74
N PHE A 78 9.93 1.94 -22.98
CA PHE A 78 10.96 2.28 -23.96
C PHE A 78 10.41 2.19 -25.39
N CYS A 79 10.41 3.30 -26.12
CA CYS A 79 9.72 3.41 -27.41
C CYS A 79 10.69 3.46 -28.60
N LYS A 80 10.16 3.28 -29.82
CA LYS A 80 10.96 3.35 -31.05
C LYS A 80 11.69 4.68 -31.26
N HIS A 81 11.17 5.79 -30.74
CA HIS A 81 11.83 7.10 -30.84
C HIS A 81 13.08 7.15 -29.95
N MET A 82 13.00 6.58 -28.75
CA MET A 82 14.17 6.42 -27.87
C MET A 82 15.25 5.57 -28.54
N VAL A 83 14.84 4.46 -29.18
CA VAL A 83 15.75 3.61 -29.97
C VAL A 83 16.40 4.39 -31.11
N ALA A 84 15.62 5.17 -31.87
CA ALA A 84 16.14 5.95 -32.98
C ALA A 84 17.18 7.00 -32.52
N LEU A 85 16.93 7.70 -31.40
CA LEU A 85 17.90 8.64 -30.82
C LEU A 85 19.19 7.94 -30.35
N ALA A 86 19.04 6.79 -29.70
CA ALA A 86 20.15 5.96 -29.24
C ALA A 86 21.03 5.48 -30.41
N ILE A 87 20.42 4.97 -31.49
CA ILE A 87 21.15 4.53 -32.68
C ILE A 87 21.87 5.71 -33.34
N ALA A 88 21.21 6.86 -33.44
CA ALA A 88 21.82 8.06 -33.99
C ALA A 88 23.07 8.46 -33.20
N TRP A 89 23.03 8.38 -31.87
CA TRP A 89 24.21 8.62 -31.04
C TRP A 89 25.33 7.61 -31.30
N LEU A 90 25.01 6.31 -31.39
CA LEU A 90 26.02 5.26 -31.64
C LEU A 90 26.70 5.38 -33.01
N LYS A 91 25.98 5.85 -34.02
CA LYS A 91 26.48 5.91 -35.40
C LYS A 91 27.05 7.27 -35.78
N GLU A 92 26.43 8.34 -35.30
CA GLU A 92 26.63 9.73 -35.74
C GLU A 92 26.71 10.69 -34.54
N ALA A 93 27.47 10.31 -33.50
CA ALA A 93 27.65 11.14 -32.29
C ALA A 93 28.10 12.59 -32.59
N ASN A 94 28.85 12.79 -33.67
CA ASN A 94 29.33 14.09 -34.13
C ASN A 94 28.22 15.03 -34.62
N CYS A 95 27.03 14.52 -34.95
CA CYS A 95 25.87 15.32 -35.32
C CYS A 95 25.12 15.91 -34.12
N PHE A 96 25.46 15.49 -32.89
CA PHE A 96 24.84 16.01 -31.68
C PHE A 96 25.54 17.30 -31.23
N ILE A 97 24.74 18.34 -31.01
CA ILE A 97 25.25 19.60 -30.47
C ILE A 97 25.59 19.39 -28.99
N ASP A 98 26.84 19.63 -28.60
CA ASP A 98 27.24 19.66 -27.20
C ASP A 98 26.85 21.02 -26.58
N LEU A 99 25.90 20.99 -25.66
CA LEU A 99 25.42 22.22 -24.99
C LEU A 99 26.31 22.62 -23.82
N GLN A 100 27.19 21.75 -23.31
CA GLN A 100 27.99 22.04 -22.12
C GLN A 100 28.93 23.25 -22.32
N PRO A 101 29.69 23.37 -23.44
CA PRO A 101 30.54 24.53 -23.66
C PRO A 101 29.74 25.83 -23.78
N GLN A 102 28.61 25.78 -24.49
CA GLN A 102 27.71 26.93 -24.68
C GLN A 102 27.13 27.41 -23.35
N LEU A 103 26.78 26.48 -22.45
CA LEU A 103 26.29 26.83 -21.13
C LEU A 103 27.38 27.43 -20.26
N ASN A 104 28.60 26.88 -20.29
CA ASN A 104 29.74 27.42 -19.53
C ASN A 104 30.06 28.87 -19.95
N GLU A 105 30.09 29.16 -21.24
CA GLU A 105 30.28 30.53 -21.76
C GLU A 105 29.20 31.51 -21.24
N ILE A 106 27.95 31.05 -21.14
CA ILE A 106 26.86 31.89 -20.63
C ILE A 106 26.96 32.07 -19.10
N LEU A 107 27.44 31.06 -18.38
CA LEU A 107 27.62 31.10 -16.92
C LEU A 107 28.73 32.05 -16.49
N ASP A 108 29.74 32.27 -17.33
CA ASP A 108 30.85 33.20 -17.05
C ASP A 108 30.40 34.68 -17.07
N GLU A 109 29.21 34.99 -17.61
CA GLU A 109 28.63 36.34 -17.66
C GLU A 109 27.27 36.44 -16.90
N PRO A 110 27.24 36.99 -15.67
CA PRO A 110 26.03 37.03 -14.83
C PRO A 110 24.82 37.73 -15.46
N ALA A 111 25.05 38.72 -16.32
CA ALA A 111 23.98 39.46 -17.02
C ALA A 111 23.27 38.57 -18.07
N ASN A 112 24.00 37.66 -18.72
CA ASN A 112 23.45 36.74 -19.71
C ASN A 112 22.66 35.61 -19.05
N LEU A 113 23.05 35.22 -17.83
CA LEU A 113 22.36 34.19 -17.06
C LEU A 113 20.90 34.57 -16.77
N ILE A 114 20.66 35.78 -16.25
CA ILE A 114 19.30 36.25 -15.95
C ILE A 114 18.46 36.32 -17.23
N ALA A 115 19.04 36.86 -18.31
CA ALA A 115 18.35 36.99 -19.59
C ALA A 115 18.00 35.62 -20.21
N LEU A 116 18.91 34.63 -20.12
CA LEU A 116 18.65 33.27 -20.58
C LEU A 116 17.58 32.58 -19.73
N LEU A 117 17.68 32.69 -18.40
CA LEU A 117 16.71 32.10 -17.49
C LEU A 117 15.30 32.63 -17.80
N LEU A 118 15.15 33.95 -17.97
CA LEU A 118 13.87 34.56 -18.35
C LEU A 118 13.37 34.06 -19.71
N LYS A 119 14.26 33.89 -20.70
CA LYS A 119 13.88 33.33 -22.00
C LYS A 119 13.38 31.88 -21.89
N LEU A 120 14.03 31.05 -21.09
CA LEU A 120 13.60 29.66 -20.85
C LEU A 120 12.26 29.61 -20.11
N ILE A 121 12.09 30.45 -19.09
CA ILE A 121 10.82 30.57 -18.36
C ILE A 121 9.70 31.05 -19.29
N HIS A 122 9.96 32.00 -20.18
CA HIS A 122 8.95 32.45 -21.16
C HIS A 122 8.61 31.38 -22.20
N GLN A 123 9.54 30.47 -22.53
CA GLN A 123 9.27 29.36 -23.45
C GLN A 123 8.37 28.30 -22.83
N ASP A 124 8.57 28.00 -21.54
CA ASP A 124 7.75 27.03 -20.82
C ASP A 124 7.76 27.35 -19.31
N PRO A 125 6.83 28.20 -18.83
CA PRO A 125 6.82 28.65 -17.44
C PRO A 125 6.43 27.53 -16.47
N LEU A 126 5.77 26.47 -16.96
CA LEU A 126 5.33 25.34 -16.12
C LEU A 126 6.52 24.52 -15.63
N ASN A 127 7.56 24.33 -16.45
CA ASN A 127 8.79 23.65 -16.01
C ASN A 127 9.43 24.32 -14.80
N LEU A 128 9.32 25.66 -14.66
CA LEU A 128 9.85 26.34 -13.49
C LEU A 128 9.05 26.00 -12.22
N LEU A 129 7.72 25.86 -12.34
CA LEU A 129 6.86 25.47 -11.21
C LEU A 129 7.22 24.07 -10.72
N GLU A 130 7.52 23.13 -11.63
CA GLU A 130 7.99 21.78 -11.28
C GLU A 130 9.32 21.79 -10.52
N LEU A 131 10.20 22.77 -10.78
CA LEU A 131 11.49 22.92 -10.11
C LEU A 131 11.40 23.64 -8.75
N LEU A 132 10.24 24.19 -8.37
CA LEU A 132 10.03 24.97 -7.14
C LEU A 132 8.85 24.46 -6.30
N PRO A 133 8.76 23.16 -5.96
CA PRO A 133 7.59 22.58 -5.29
C PRO A 133 7.33 23.21 -3.90
N ASP A 134 8.38 23.54 -3.15
CA ASP A 134 8.26 23.99 -1.75
C ASP A 134 7.99 25.50 -1.59
N ARG A 135 7.98 26.27 -2.68
CA ARG A 135 7.84 27.74 -2.65
C ARG A 135 6.48 28.23 -3.12
N ILE A 136 5.59 27.33 -3.52
CA ILE A 136 4.26 27.64 -4.04
C ILE A 136 3.25 27.09 -3.03
N ASN A 137 2.66 27.98 -2.21
CA ASN A 137 1.40 27.66 -1.56
C ASN A 137 0.36 27.52 -2.68
N GLN A 138 0.05 26.29 -3.08
CA GLN A 138 -0.98 26.01 -4.07
C GLN A 138 -2.34 26.41 -3.46
N THR A 139 -2.81 27.62 -3.76
CA THR A 139 -4.25 27.85 -3.78
C THR A 139 -4.76 27.19 -5.05
N ASP A 140 -5.21 25.95 -4.92
CA ASP A 140 -5.64 25.14 -6.06
C ASP A 140 -6.77 25.81 -6.83
N PHE A 141 -6.47 26.21 -8.08
CA PHE A 141 -7.49 26.54 -9.08
C PHE A 141 -8.34 25.33 -9.47
N ILE A 142 -7.92 24.12 -9.07
CA ILE A 142 -8.64 22.88 -9.33
C ILE A 142 -9.94 22.87 -8.53
N SER A 143 -11.07 22.75 -9.23
CA SER A 143 -12.38 22.51 -8.61
C SER A 143 -12.46 21.11 -8.01
N ALA A 144 -13.38 20.87 -7.07
CA ALA A 144 -13.66 19.52 -6.55
C ALA A 144 -13.91 18.51 -7.69
N ARG A 145 -14.63 18.90 -8.74
CA ARG A 145 -14.82 18.09 -9.96
C ARG A 145 -13.51 17.71 -10.65
N GLY A 146 -12.54 18.63 -10.67
CA GLY A 146 -11.20 18.36 -11.19
C GLY A 146 -10.45 17.32 -10.36
N VAL A 147 -10.48 17.45 -9.02
CA VAL A 147 -9.88 16.46 -8.10
C VAL A 147 -10.54 15.09 -8.29
N MET A 148 -11.86 15.04 -8.37
CA MET A 148 -12.62 13.80 -8.61
C MET A 148 -12.19 13.09 -9.90
N ASN A 149 -11.97 13.83 -10.99
CA ASN A 149 -11.47 13.24 -12.23
C ASN A 149 -10.03 12.72 -12.09
N LEU A 150 -9.17 13.40 -11.33
CA LEU A 150 -7.81 12.92 -11.05
C LEU A 150 -7.83 11.62 -10.22
N ILE A 151 -8.69 11.53 -9.20
CA ILE A 151 -8.91 10.30 -8.43
C ILE A 151 -9.31 9.17 -9.37
N ARG A 152 -10.36 9.37 -10.19
CA ARG A 152 -10.83 8.33 -11.12
C ARG A 152 -9.79 7.90 -12.14
N ASN A 153 -9.03 8.84 -12.69
CA ASN A 153 -7.95 8.53 -13.61
C ASN A 153 -6.83 7.74 -12.92
N THR A 154 -6.55 8.01 -11.65
CA THR A 154 -5.53 7.30 -10.86
C THR A 154 -5.84 5.81 -10.73
N PHE A 155 -7.12 5.45 -10.62
CA PHE A 155 -7.60 4.06 -10.48
C PHE A 155 -8.23 3.49 -11.78
N SER A 156 -7.99 4.13 -12.93
CA SER A 156 -8.63 3.73 -14.19
C SER A 156 -8.02 2.50 -14.88
N ALA A 157 -6.80 2.12 -14.49
CA ALA A 157 -6.08 0.97 -15.02
C ALA A 157 -5.52 0.13 -13.87
N PRO A 158 -5.76 -1.20 -13.86
CA PRO A 158 -5.25 -2.09 -12.82
C PRO A 158 -3.71 -2.11 -12.81
N GLN A 159 -3.14 -2.00 -11.61
CA GLN A 159 -1.69 -1.91 -11.41
C GLN A 159 -1.06 -3.29 -11.23
N PHE A 160 -0.45 -3.89 -12.27
CA PHE A 160 0.06 -5.27 -12.22
C PHE A 160 1.57 -5.39 -11.92
N SER A 161 2.34 -4.31 -12.00
CA SER A 161 3.80 -4.31 -11.76
C SER A 161 4.20 -3.49 -10.51
N MET A 162 5.40 -3.76 -9.96
CA MET A 162 5.92 -2.99 -8.83
C MET A 162 6.16 -1.51 -9.16
N GLU A 163 6.54 -1.21 -10.39
CA GLU A 163 6.72 0.16 -10.90
C GLU A 163 5.37 0.89 -10.96
N GLN A 164 4.33 0.21 -11.44
CA GLN A 164 2.95 0.68 -11.46
C GLN A 164 2.39 0.96 -10.06
N ILE A 165 2.72 0.12 -9.07
CA ILE A 165 2.35 0.35 -7.66
C ILE A 165 3.08 1.59 -7.10
N ALA A 166 4.35 1.79 -7.45
CA ALA A 166 5.09 2.99 -7.05
C ALA A 166 4.51 4.27 -7.69
N GLU A 167 4.13 4.22 -8.96
CA GLU A 167 3.41 5.32 -9.62
C GLU A 167 2.05 5.61 -8.97
N LEU A 168 1.31 4.56 -8.61
CA LEU A 168 0.04 4.71 -7.90
C LEU A 168 0.24 5.46 -6.59
N TRP A 169 1.28 5.09 -5.82
CA TRP A 169 1.62 5.76 -4.58
C TRP A 169 1.91 7.24 -4.78
N GLU A 170 2.69 7.58 -5.80
CA GLU A 170 3.02 8.97 -6.11
C GLU A 170 1.76 9.77 -6.49
N LYS A 171 0.86 9.19 -7.29
CA LYS A 171 -0.43 9.81 -7.65
C LYS A 171 -1.31 10.03 -6.42
N VAL A 172 -1.44 9.04 -5.53
CA VAL A 172 -2.21 9.14 -4.28
C VAL A 172 -1.63 10.24 -3.38
N ASN A 173 -0.32 10.30 -3.19
CA ASN A 173 0.34 11.34 -2.40
C ASN A 173 0.10 12.76 -2.91
N ARG A 174 -0.02 12.93 -4.22
CA ARG A 174 -0.36 14.22 -4.82
C ARG A 174 -1.82 14.61 -4.58
N LEU A 175 -2.73 13.64 -4.43
CA LEU A 175 -4.16 13.89 -4.22
C LEU A 175 -4.50 14.27 -2.77
N ILE A 176 -3.82 13.68 -1.78
CA ILE A 176 -4.06 13.93 -0.35
C ILE A 176 -4.04 15.44 0.01
N PRO A 177 -3.00 16.23 -0.35
CA PRO A 177 -2.98 17.65 0.00
C PRO A 177 -4.10 18.45 -0.70
N LEU A 178 -4.48 18.07 -1.93
CA LEU A 178 -5.59 18.72 -2.65
C LEU A 178 -6.92 18.50 -1.90
N ILE A 179 -7.17 17.28 -1.46
CA ILE A 179 -8.38 16.93 -0.69
C ILE A 179 -8.35 17.65 0.67
N ALA A 180 -7.20 17.64 1.36
CA ALA A 180 -7.03 18.34 2.63
C ALA A 180 -7.31 19.85 2.51
N ALA A 181 -6.83 20.49 1.45
CA ALA A 181 -7.11 21.90 1.17
C ALA A 181 -8.60 22.16 0.95
N LYS A 182 -9.32 21.26 0.24
CA LYS A 182 -10.79 21.36 0.09
C LYS A 182 -11.53 21.22 1.41
N ILE A 183 -11.08 20.31 2.28
CA ILE A 183 -11.64 20.12 3.62
C ILE A 183 -11.43 21.38 4.47
N GLN A 184 -10.23 21.96 4.45
CA GLN A 184 -9.91 23.18 5.23
C GLN A 184 -10.77 24.39 4.83
N VAL A 185 -11.13 24.51 3.55
CA VAL A 185 -12.00 25.59 3.05
C VAL A 185 -13.49 25.27 3.25
N GLY A 186 -13.83 24.08 3.74
CA GLY A 186 -15.21 23.65 3.99
C GLY A 186 -15.99 23.37 2.70
N ASP A 187 -15.33 22.89 1.64
CA ASP A 187 -15.99 22.51 0.40
C ASP A 187 -16.97 21.34 0.67
N PRO A 188 -18.27 21.48 0.32
CA PRO A 188 -19.27 20.45 0.61
C PRO A 188 -19.00 19.13 -0.13
N GLN A 189 -18.21 19.14 -1.21
CA GLN A 189 -17.86 17.92 -1.97
C GLN A 189 -16.59 17.25 -1.44
N ALA A 190 -15.93 17.81 -0.43
CA ALA A 190 -14.65 17.27 0.05
C ALA A 190 -14.79 15.86 0.65
N GLU A 191 -15.93 15.54 1.27
CA GLU A 191 -16.22 14.18 1.74
C GLU A 191 -16.28 13.17 0.58
N ASP A 192 -16.88 13.55 -0.55
CA ASP A 192 -17.05 12.67 -1.70
C ASP A 192 -15.70 12.36 -2.35
N LEU A 193 -14.78 13.35 -2.37
CA LEU A 193 -13.41 13.14 -2.82
C LEU A 193 -12.69 12.11 -1.96
N LEU A 194 -12.84 12.23 -0.63
CA LEU A 194 -12.21 11.32 0.31
C LEU A 194 -12.77 9.90 0.18
N LEU A 195 -14.10 9.76 0.09
CA LEU A 195 -14.78 8.48 -0.08
C LEU A 195 -14.41 7.81 -1.41
N GLU A 196 -14.30 8.56 -2.50
CA GLU A 196 -13.87 8.04 -3.80
C GLU A 196 -12.41 7.55 -3.75
N LEU A 197 -11.50 8.33 -3.14
CA LEU A 197 -10.09 7.93 -2.98
C LEU A 197 -9.95 6.62 -2.20
N ILE A 198 -10.67 6.50 -1.08
CA ILE A 198 -10.68 5.28 -0.26
C ILE A 198 -11.27 4.10 -1.05
N THR A 199 -12.32 4.34 -1.83
CA THR A 199 -12.97 3.29 -2.65
C THR A 199 -12.08 2.82 -3.80
N GLY A 200 -11.33 3.71 -4.44
CA GLY A 200 -10.35 3.34 -5.46
C GLY A 200 -9.25 2.42 -4.92
N LEU A 201 -8.69 2.76 -3.75
CA LEU A 201 -7.67 1.92 -3.11
C LEU A 201 -8.20 0.57 -2.64
N GLU A 202 -9.42 0.54 -2.12
CA GLU A 202 -10.09 -0.70 -1.78
C GLU A 202 -10.13 -1.62 -3.01
N GLN A 203 -10.60 -1.12 -4.15
CA GLN A 203 -10.69 -1.90 -5.40
C GLN A 203 -9.32 -2.42 -5.87
N GLU A 204 -8.28 -1.59 -5.86
CA GLU A 204 -6.93 -2.02 -6.22
C GLU A 204 -6.42 -3.14 -5.30
N PHE A 205 -6.69 -3.04 -3.99
CA PHE A 205 -6.30 -4.07 -3.04
C PHE A 205 -7.03 -5.39 -3.27
N GLU A 206 -8.32 -5.34 -3.62
CA GLU A 206 -9.09 -6.55 -3.93
C GLU A 206 -8.55 -7.29 -5.15
N ILE A 207 -7.94 -6.55 -6.09
CA ILE A 207 -7.35 -7.13 -7.30
C ILE A 207 -5.96 -7.72 -6.98
N ILE A 208 -5.09 -6.98 -6.28
CA ILE A 208 -3.73 -7.41 -5.93
C ILE A 208 -3.43 -7.16 -4.45
N PRO A 209 -3.63 -8.16 -3.59
CA PRO A 209 -3.16 -8.10 -2.20
C PRO A 209 -1.63 -8.24 -2.21
N SER A 210 -0.92 -7.12 -2.10
CA SER A 210 0.53 -7.08 -1.97
C SER A 210 0.94 -6.26 -0.76
N ASN A 211 2.11 -6.60 -0.17
CA ASN A 211 2.67 -5.82 0.94
C ASN A 211 2.86 -4.34 0.57
N SER A 212 3.19 -4.05 -0.69
CA SER A 212 3.31 -2.67 -1.17
C SER A 212 1.96 -1.94 -1.19
N CYS A 213 0.87 -2.61 -1.57
CA CYS A 213 -0.47 -2.05 -1.44
C CYS A 213 -0.87 -1.83 0.02
N CYS A 214 -0.49 -2.73 0.95
CA CYS A 214 -0.69 -2.54 2.38
C CYS A 214 0.02 -1.26 2.87
N GLU A 215 1.27 -1.05 2.46
CA GLU A 215 2.04 0.15 2.82
C GLU A 215 1.42 1.45 2.26
N ILE A 216 0.92 1.42 1.02
CA ILE A 216 0.17 2.54 0.44
C ILE A 216 -1.06 2.87 1.29
N PHE A 217 -1.84 1.85 1.64
CA PHE A 217 -3.04 2.03 2.45
C PHE A 217 -2.70 2.61 3.83
N LYS A 218 -1.68 2.07 4.49
CA LYS A 218 -1.17 2.55 5.77
C LYS A 218 -0.77 4.03 5.72
N ASN A 219 0.03 4.40 4.73
CA ASN A 219 0.51 5.77 4.61
C ASN A 219 -0.64 6.75 4.28
N LEU A 220 -1.63 6.33 3.48
CA LEU A 220 -2.84 7.12 3.29
C LEU A 220 -3.57 7.33 4.61
N VAL A 221 -3.87 6.25 5.34
CA VAL A 221 -4.59 6.30 6.63
C VAL A 221 -3.93 7.26 7.60
N HIS A 222 -2.60 7.20 7.72
CA HIS A 222 -1.84 8.12 8.58
C HIS A 222 -1.90 9.57 8.09
N SER A 223 -1.90 9.80 6.78
CA SER A 223 -1.98 11.14 6.19
C SER A 223 -3.38 11.75 6.29
N LEU A 224 -4.43 10.92 6.43
CA LEU A 224 -5.81 11.37 6.63
C LEU A 224 -6.13 11.71 8.08
N GLU A 225 -5.44 11.10 9.05
CA GLU A 225 -5.63 11.33 10.49
C GLU A 225 -5.72 12.82 10.91
N PRO A 226 -4.82 13.73 10.48
CA PRO A 226 -4.91 15.14 10.84
C PRO A 226 -6.05 15.89 10.14
N VAL A 227 -6.60 15.33 9.06
CA VAL A 227 -7.62 15.99 8.21
C VAL A 227 -9.04 15.66 8.69
N LEU A 228 -9.26 14.47 9.24
CA LEU A 228 -10.59 14.02 9.69
C LEU A 228 -11.26 14.95 10.72
N PRO A 229 -10.54 15.53 11.72
CA PRO A 229 -11.15 16.45 12.67
C PRO A 229 -11.69 17.75 12.05
N CYS A 230 -11.24 18.10 10.83
CA CYS A 230 -11.70 19.30 10.11
C CYS A 230 -13.04 19.10 9.38
N LEU A 231 -13.47 17.86 9.16
CA LEU A 231 -14.77 17.54 8.59
C LEU A 231 -15.89 17.84 9.59
N ASP A 232 -17.09 18.16 9.09
CA ASP A 232 -18.25 18.31 9.96
C ASP A 232 -18.70 16.95 10.55
N PRO A 233 -19.50 16.92 11.64
CA PRO A 233 -19.89 15.66 12.28
C PRO A 233 -20.66 14.68 11.38
N ALA A 234 -21.42 15.17 10.39
CA ALA A 234 -22.17 14.32 9.48
C ALA A 234 -21.23 13.68 8.44
N GLN A 235 -20.29 14.46 7.91
CA GLN A 235 -19.24 14.01 7.00
C GLN A 235 -18.31 13.00 7.68
N GLN A 236 -17.86 13.30 8.90
CA GLN A 236 -17.08 12.38 9.72
C GLN A 236 -17.78 11.04 9.84
N ARG A 237 -19.07 11.03 10.23
CA ARG A 237 -19.84 9.78 10.38
C ARG A 237 -19.83 8.94 9.09
N ARG A 238 -19.98 9.54 7.91
CA ARG A 238 -19.95 8.83 6.62
C ARG A 238 -18.59 8.22 6.30
N VAL A 239 -17.52 9.00 6.50
CA VAL A 239 -16.15 8.52 6.30
C VAL A 239 -15.83 7.35 7.24
N PHE A 240 -16.26 7.47 8.49
CA PHE A 240 -16.08 6.42 9.49
C PHE A 240 -16.95 5.18 9.23
N GLU A 241 -18.15 5.33 8.67
CA GLU A 241 -18.91 4.19 8.16
C GLU A 241 -18.15 3.43 7.07
N LYS A 242 -17.48 4.14 6.16
CA LYS A 242 -16.61 3.52 5.16
C LYS A 242 -15.45 2.76 5.82
N PHE A 243 -14.74 3.36 6.79
CA PHE A 243 -13.66 2.69 7.51
C PHE A 243 -14.13 1.47 8.31
N TRP A 244 -15.31 1.54 8.93
CA TRP A 244 -15.92 0.40 9.63
C TRP A 244 -16.17 -0.78 8.68
N LEU A 245 -16.70 -0.51 7.48
CA LEU A 245 -16.93 -1.55 6.47
C LEU A 245 -15.61 -2.17 5.99
N LEU A 246 -14.59 -1.34 5.74
CA LEU A 246 -13.25 -1.80 5.36
C LEU A 246 -12.60 -2.66 6.43
N TYR A 247 -12.74 -2.28 7.71
CA TYR A 247 -12.18 -3.01 8.84
C TYR A 247 -12.73 -4.44 8.95
N LEU A 248 -13.98 -4.65 8.54
CA LEU A 248 -14.68 -5.93 8.61
C LEU A 248 -14.61 -6.74 7.31
N LYS A 249 -13.93 -6.25 6.28
CA LYS A 249 -13.70 -6.99 5.05
C LYS A 249 -12.62 -8.05 5.27
N SER A 250 -12.99 -9.32 5.07
CA SER A 250 -12.10 -10.47 5.34
C SER A 250 -10.86 -10.51 4.45
N ASN A 251 -10.94 -9.96 3.23
CA ASN A 251 -9.83 -9.83 2.29
C ASN A 251 -8.88 -8.68 2.65
N LEU A 252 -9.27 -7.77 3.55
CA LEU A 252 -8.48 -6.61 3.98
C LEU A 252 -7.96 -6.76 5.41
N TRP A 253 -7.87 -7.98 5.95
CA TRP A 253 -7.59 -8.19 7.38
C TRP A 253 -6.21 -7.65 7.82
N GLU A 254 -5.19 -7.68 6.96
CA GLU A 254 -3.87 -7.11 7.23
C GLU A 254 -3.90 -5.57 7.31
N PRO A 255 -4.32 -4.83 6.24
CA PRO A 255 -4.37 -3.37 6.29
C PRO A 255 -5.43 -2.83 7.26
N ALA A 256 -6.47 -3.61 7.58
CA ALA A 256 -7.51 -3.23 8.53
C ALA A 256 -6.95 -2.88 9.92
N LEU A 257 -5.82 -3.47 10.34
CA LEU A 257 -5.22 -3.16 11.64
C LEU A 257 -4.80 -1.68 11.75
N GLU A 258 -4.43 -1.06 10.64
CA GLU A 258 -4.05 0.37 10.59
C GLU A 258 -5.26 1.30 10.77
N LEU A 259 -6.49 0.81 10.57
CA LEU A 259 -7.71 1.60 10.81
C LEU A 259 -8.13 1.66 12.28
N LYS A 260 -7.55 0.81 13.14
CA LYS A 260 -7.93 0.72 14.56
C LYS A 260 -7.82 2.06 15.30
N PRO A 261 -6.71 2.83 15.21
CA PRO A 261 -6.60 4.12 15.89
C PRO A 261 -7.67 5.12 15.43
N LEU A 262 -7.97 5.18 14.13
CA LEU A 262 -9.01 6.04 13.57
C LEU A 262 -10.41 5.64 14.04
N LEU A 263 -10.72 4.34 14.04
CA LEU A 263 -12.01 3.85 14.51
C LEU A 263 -12.20 4.06 16.03
N LEU A 264 -11.11 4.08 16.80
CA LEU A 264 -11.17 4.36 18.24
C LEU A 264 -11.23 5.86 18.53
N SER A 265 -10.56 6.72 17.75
CA SER A 265 -10.63 8.18 17.92
C SER A 265 -12.06 8.71 17.73
N LEU A 266 -12.81 8.07 16.83
CA LEU A 266 -14.25 8.20 16.63
C LEU A 266 -15.09 8.19 17.91
N HIS A 267 -14.72 7.35 18.87
CA HIS A 267 -15.47 7.22 20.12
C HIS A 267 -15.47 8.52 20.92
N GLN A 268 -14.49 9.39 20.70
CA GLN A 268 -14.43 10.73 21.29
C GLN A 268 -15.49 11.67 20.70
N TYR A 269 -15.97 11.40 19.48
CA TYR A 269 -16.92 12.24 18.74
C TYR A 269 -18.34 11.69 18.76
N ASP A 270 -18.50 10.37 18.65
CA ASP A 270 -19.78 9.66 18.77
C ASP A 270 -19.60 8.38 19.59
N ILE A 271 -19.82 8.52 20.89
CA ILE A 271 -19.69 7.45 21.88
C ILE A 271 -20.57 6.24 21.52
N THR A 272 -21.72 6.47 20.87
CA THR A 272 -22.72 5.42 20.58
C THR A 272 -22.49 4.70 19.27
N PHE A 273 -21.73 5.28 18.33
CA PHE A 273 -21.53 4.73 16.99
C PHE A 273 -21.00 3.29 17.02
N LEU A 274 -19.88 3.08 17.70
CA LEU A 274 -19.24 1.76 17.78
C LEU A 274 -20.14 0.76 18.52
N GLU A 275 -20.83 1.19 19.58
CA GLU A 275 -21.75 0.32 20.31
C GLU A 275 -22.91 -0.16 19.43
N GLN A 276 -23.56 0.76 18.72
CA GLN A 276 -24.68 0.46 17.83
C GLN A 276 -24.24 -0.40 16.64
N LYS A 277 -23.15 -0.04 15.96
CA LYS A 277 -22.64 -0.79 14.80
C LYS A 277 -22.18 -2.18 15.21
N THR A 278 -21.45 -2.31 16.32
CA THR A 278 -21.04 -3.62 16.85
C THR A 278 -22.24 -4.45 17.26
N GLY A 279 -23.20 -3.87 17.99
CA GLY A 279 -24.42 -4.56 18.40
C GLY A 279 -25.24 -5.09 17.22
N ASN A 280 -25.48 -4.24 16.21
CA ASN A 280 -26.17 -4.63 14.98
C ASN A 280 -25.42 -5.72 14.23
N PHE A 281 -24.09 -5.63 14.17
CA PHE A 281 -23.26 -6.62 13.50
C PHE A 281 -23.28 -7.98 14.21
N LEU A 282 -23.24 -7.99 15.55
CA LEU A 282 -23.33 -9.21 16.36
C LEU A 282 -24.73 -9.85 16.33
N ASN A 283 -25.78 -9.09 16.06
CA ASN A 283 -27.14 -9.64 15.88
C ASN A 283 -27.27 -10.47 14.60
N GLY A 284 -26.37 -10.31 13.63
CA GLY A 284 -26.28 -11.18 12.46
C GLY A 284 -25.47 -12.46 12.72
N GLU A 285 -24.99 -13.05 11.63
CA GLU A 285 -24.11 -14.23 11.61
C GLU A 285 -22.72 -13.83 11.09
N PRO A 286 -21.88 -13.18 11.92
CA PRO A 286 -20.55 -12.75 11.49
C PRO A 286 -19.62 -13.95 11.28
N SER A 287 -18.70 -13.81 10.32
CA SER A 287 -17.63 -14.78 10.11
C SER A 287 -16.66 -14.81 11.30
N LEU A 288 -15.91 -15.90 11.44
CA LEU A 288 -14.88 -16.02 12.48
C LEU A 288 -13.86 -14.87 12.42
N LEU A 289 -13.37 -14.55 11.22
CA LEU A 289 -12.40 -13.47 11.02
C LEU A 289 -12.95 -12.11 11.47
N GLN A 290 -14.21 -11.82 11.14
CA GLN A 290 -14.84 -10.56 11.58
C GLN A 290 -14.98 -10.47 13.10
N MET A 291 -15.34 -11.57 13.76
CA MET A 291 -15.38 -11.61 15.23
C MET A 291 -13.99 -11.43 15.85
N ILE A 292 -12.95 -12.00 15.24
CA ILE A 292 -11.56 -11.80 15.66
C ILE A 292 -11.15 -10.33 15.48
N SER A 293 -11.45 -9.70 14.35
CA SER A 293 -11.18 -8.28 14.12
C SER A 293 -11.85 -7.43 15.21
N LEU A 294 -13.14 -7.65 15.49
CA LEU A 294 -13.83 -6.91 16.56
C LEU A 294 -13.22 -7.15 17.94
N TYR A 295 -12.80 -8.37 18.25
CA TYR A 295 -12.07 -8.63 19.49
C TYR A 295 -10.79 -7.78 19.56
N LEU A 296 -9.98 -7.76 18.50
CA LEU A 296 -8.72 -7.01 18.45
C LEU A 296 -8.91 -5.49 18.53
N LEU A 297 -10.02 -4.97 17.96
CA LEU A 297 -10.40 -3.57 18.05
C LEU A 297 -10.60 -3.13 19.51
N PHE A 298 -11.37 -3.91 20.29
CA PHE A 298 -11.76 -3.51 21.64
C PHE A 298 -10.84 -4.00 22.76
N TYR A 299 -10.05 -5.06 22.55
CA TYR A 299 -9.29 -5.73 23.60
C TYR A 299 -8.35 -4.81 24.41
N GLU A 300 -7.60 -3.93 23.74
CA GLU A 300 -6.68 -3.01 24.43
C GLU A 300 -7.42 -1.86 25.11
N SER A 301 -8.50 -1.40 24.49
CA SER A 301 -9.27 -0.23 24.95
C SER A 301 -10.28 -0.60 26.05
N SER A 302 -10.67 -1.88 26.17
CA SER A 302 -11.63 -2.35 27.17
C SER A 302 -11.17 -2.19 28.61
N ALA A 303 -9.85 -2.09 28.85
CA ALA A 303 -9.32 -1.82 30.18
C ALA A 303 -9.61 -0.38 30.66
N LYS A 304 -9.82 0.54 29.72
CA LYS A 304 -10.02 1.98 29.99
C LYS A 304 -11.47 2.42 29.87
N ASP A 305 -12.26 1.70 29.09
CA ASP A 305 -13.65 2.07 28.78
C ASP A 305 -14.66 0.94 29.11
N PRO A 306 -15.61 1.19 30.03
CA PRO A 306 -16.66 0.22 30.37
C PRO A 306 -17.56 -0.21 29.20
N VAL A 307 -17.81 0.68 28.24
CA VAL A 307 -18.63 0.36 27.04
C VAL A 307 -17.90 -0.67 26.20
N PHE A 308 -16.60 -0.46 25.96
CA PHE A 308 -15.77 -1.42 25.22
C PHE A 308 -15.61 -2.75 25.96
N ALA A 309 -15.53 -2.74 27.30
CA ALA A 309 -15.57 -3.97 28.09
C ALA A 309 -16.89 -4.73 27.88
N GLY A 310 -18.03 -4.04 27.90
CA GLY A 310 -19.34 -4.64 27.64
C GLY A 310 -19.46 -5.23 26.22
N LEU A 311 -18.95 -4.53 25.21
CA LEU A 311 -18.90 -5.04 23.83
C LEU A 311 -17.98 -6.26 23.70
N LEU A 312 -16.79 -6.21 24.31
CA LEU A 312 -15.83 -7.30 24.29
C LEU A 312 -16.42 -8.57 24.91
N GLU A 313 -17.18 -8.47 26.00
CA GLU A 313 -17.86 -9.62 26.60
C GLU A 313 -18.91 -10.24 25.66
N LYS A 314 -19.69 -9.42 24.94
CA LYS A 314 -20.63 -9.92 23.92
C LYS A 314 -19.90 -10.64 22.78
N ILE A 315 -18.77 -10.10 22.33
CA ILE A 315 -17.93 -10.72 21.28
C ILE A 315 -17.33 -12.04 21.79
N ARG A 316 -16.77 -12.07 23.00
CA ARG A 316 -16.25 -13.27 23.65
C ARG A 316 -17.31 -14.36 23.76
N ALA A 317 -18.54 -14.00 24.14
CA ALA A 317 -19.65 -14.94 24.23
C ALA A 317 -19.99 -15.56 22.85
N LYS A 318 -20.08 -14.75 21.79
CA LYS A 318 -20.31 -15.22 20.41
C LYS A 318 -19.17 -16.11 19.90
N LEU A 319 -17.92 -15.72 20.10
CA LEU A 319 -16.75 -16.54 19.75
C LEU A 319 -16.76 -17.88 20.51
N ALA A 320 -17.04 -17.85 21.81
CA ALA A 320 -17.08 -19.05 22.65
C ALA A 320 -18.27 -19.98 22.32
N ALA A 321 -19.29 -19.50 21.58
CA ALA A 321 -20.42 -20.33 21.15
C ALA A 321 -20.07 -21.23 19.95
N ARG A 322 -18.95 -20.98 19.26
CA ARG A 322 -18.46 -21.79 18.15
C ARG A 322 -17.18 -22.56 18.53
N PRO A 323 -16.94 -23.75 17.96
CA PRO A 323 -15.75 -24.53 18.31
C PRO A 323 -14.46 -23.82 17.90
N ASP A 324 -14.40 -23.32 16.66
CA ASP A 324 -13.27 -22.58 16.09
C ASP A 324 -12.96 -21.28 16.86
N GLY A 325 -13.98 -20.46 17.13
CA GLY A 325 -13.85 -19.23 17.91
C GLY A 325 -13.43 -19.47 19.35
N ARG A 326 -13.92 -20.55 19.97
CA ARG A 326 -13.53 -20.91 21.33
C ARG A 326 -12.09 -21.37 21.42
N LEU A 327 -11.63 -22.21 20.48
CA LEU A 327 -10.23 -22.63 20.41
C LEU A 327 -9.31 -21.43 20.24
N TRP A 328 -9.66 -20.50 19.34
CA TRP A 328 -8.93 -19.25 19.16
C TRP A 328 -8.87 -18.41 20.44
N LEU A 329 -9.98 -18.26 21.17
CA LEU A 329 -9.99 -17.55 22.45
C LEU A 329 -9.09 -18.20 23.50
N ILE A 330 -9.07 -19.54 23.57
CA ILE A 330 -8.19 -20.27 24.50
C ILE A 330 -6.73 -19.98 24.18
N ASP A 331 -6.35 -20.09 22.90
CA ASP A 331 -4.98 -19.83 22.45
C ASP A 331 -4.57 -18.36 22.75
N ARG A 332 -5.51 -17.41 22.60
CA ARG A 332 -5.26 -15.99 22.92
C ARG A 332 -5.11 -15.71 24.42
N LEU A 333 -5.87 -16.40 25.27
CA LEU A 333 -5.87 -16.20 26.72
C LEU A 333 -4.79 -17.00 27.44
N LEU A 334 -4.15 -17.96 26.77
CA LEU A 334 -3.22 -18.91 27.38
C LEU A 334 -2.08 -18.24 28.17
N GLU A 335 -1.53 -17.15 27.64
CA GLU A 335 -0.39 -16.44 28.25
C GLU A 335 -0.81 -15.50 29.39
N ASN A 336 -1.90 -14.75 29.20
CA ASN A 336 -2.27 -13.65 30.10
C ASN A 336 -3.31 -14.04 31.14
N GLU A 337 -4.20 -15.00 30.82
CA GLU A 337 -5.37 -15.36 31.64
C GLU A 337 -5.60 -16.89 31.65
N PRO A 338 -4.63 -17.70 32.13
CA PRO A 338 -4.65 -19.16 32.02
C PRO A 338 -5.87 -19.81 32.71
N ASP A 339 -6.41 -19.17 33.75
CA ASP A 339 -7.63 -19.62 34.44
C ASP A 339 -8.89 -19.48 33.60
N GLN A 340 -8.99 -18.42 32.80
CA GLN A 340 -10.07 -18.26 31.84
C GLN A 340 -9.93 -19.28 30.70
N ALA A 341 -8.72 -19.42 30.15
CA ALA A 341 -8.40 -20.41 29.13
C ALA A 341 -8.78 -21.84 29.57
N PHE A 342 -8.44 -22.21 30.81
CA PHE A 342 -8.79 -23.51 31.39
C PHE A 342 -10.30 -23.74 31.47
N ARG A 343 -11.07 -22.76 31.95
CA ARG A 343 -12.53 -22.86 32.05
C ARG A 343 -13.16 -23.02 30.66
N LEU A 344 -12.70 -22.26 29.67
CA LEU A 344 -13.17 -22.35 28.29
C LEU A 344 -12.86 -23.71 27.66
N ALA A 345 -11.65 -24.23 27.85
CA ALA A 345 -11.24 -25.52 27.30
C ALA A 345 -12.00 -26.69 27.95
N LYS A 346 -12.15 -26.69 29.28
CA LYS A 346 -12.89 -27.72 30.02
C LYS A 346 -14.37 -27.76 29.64
N THR A 347 -15.00 -26.60 29.46
CA THR A 347 -16.38 -26.52 28.99
C THR A 347 -16.50 -26.86 27.51
N GLY A 348 -15.48 -26.51 26.69
CA GLY A 348 -15.41 -26.84 25.27
C GLY A 348 -15.46 -28.34 25.00
N ILE A 349 -14.68 -29.16 25.71
CA ILE A 349 -14.71 -30.64 25.60
C ILE A 349 -16.11 -31.23 25.78
N ARG A 350 -16.95 -30.61 26.62
CA ARG A 350 -18.30 -31.08 26.93
C ARG A 350 -19.31 -30.64 25.88
N LEU A 351 -19.14 -29.45 25.33
CA LEU A 351 -20.07 -28.83 24.37
C LEU A 351 -19.81 -29.30 22.94
N PHE A 352 -18.55 -29.47 22.56
CA PHE A 352 -18.11 -29.75 21.20
C PHE A 352 -17.51 -31.14 21.12
N LEU A 353 -18.37 -32.14 20.94
CA LEU A 353 -17.97 -33.54 21.03
C LEU A 353 -17.11 -34.00 19.85
N GLN A 354 -17.25 -33.37 18.68
CA GLN A 354 -16.50 -33.72 17.47
C GLN A 354 -15.06 -33.19 17.53
N GLU A 355 -14.86 -32.04 18.17
CA GLU A 355 -13.57 -31.33 18.30
C GLU A 355 -12.88 -31.60 19.65
N LYS A 356 -13.30 -32.64 20.37
CA LYS A 356 -12.74 -33.01 21.70
C LYS A 356 -11.22 -33.09 21.70
N SER A 357 -10.64 -33.61 20.63
CA SER A 357 -9.19 -33.74 20.47
C SER A 357 -8.50 -32.38 20.55
N ALA A 358 -8.99 -31.39 19.80
CA ALA A 358 -8.43 -30.04 19.78
C ALA A 358 -8.55 -29.36 21.15
N PHE A 359 -9.70 -29.48 21.83
CA PHE A 359 -9.83 -28.93 23.18
C PHE A 359 -8.95 -29.65 24.22
N ARG A 360 -8.71 -30.95 24.07
CA ARG A 360 -7.83 -31.71 24.95
C ARG A 360 -6.38 -31.30 24.77
N GLU A 361 -5.95 -31.07 23.53
CA GLU A 361 -4.63 -30.52 23.21
C GLU A 361 -4.39 -29.18 23.92
N ARG A 362 -5.37 -28.26 23.87
CA ARG A 362 -5.27 -26.98 24.59
C ARG A 362 -5.22 -27.16 26.11
N LEU A 363 -5.99 -28.10 26.67
CA LEU A 363 -5.88 -28.42 28.11
C LEU A 363 -4.50 -28.95 28.50
N ILE A 364 -3.89 -29.79 27.66
CA ILE A 364 -2.52 -30.29 27.88
C ILE A 364 -1.54 -29.10 27.91
N ALA A 365 -1.65 -28.18 26.94
CA ALA A 365 -0.83 -26.96 26.89
C ALA A 365 -1.01 -26.07 28.14
N ILE A 366 -2.25 -25.90 28.60
CA ILE A 366 -2.58 -25.14 29.82
C ILE A 366 -1.96 -25.79 31.07
N HIS A 367 -2.12 -27.10 31.25
CA HIS A 367 -1.53 -27.82 32.38
C HIS A 367 0.00 -27.78 32.34
N HIS A 368 0.61 -27.88 31.16
CA HIS A 368 2.05 -27.70 31.00
C HIS A 368 2.50 -26.30 31.41
N LYS A 369 1.80 -25.23 30.99
CA LYS A 369 2.08 -23.84 31.41
C LYS A 369 1.97 -23.63 32.92
N ARG A 370 1.07 -24.36 33.59
CA ARG A 370 0.90 -24.35 35.05
C ARG A 370 1.88 -25.25 35.81
N ALA A 371 2.82 -25.91 35.12
CA ALA A 371 3.70 -26.92 35.69
C ALA A 371 2.96 -28.13 36.32
N GLU A 372 1.73 -28.41 35.87
CA GLU A 372 0.88 -29.52 36.28
C GLU A 372 1.12 -30.74 35.37
N SER A 373 2.36 -31.21 35.28
CA SER A 373 2.75 -32.16 34.24
C SER A 373 2.12 -33.54 34.37
N LYS A 374 1.71 -33.97 35.58
CA LYS A 374 0.97 -35.23 35.76
C LYS A 374 -0.39 -35.17 35.07
N GLN A 375 -1.08 -34.04 35.19
CA GLN A 375 -2.37 -33.78 34.56
C GLN A 375 -2.20 -33.66 33.04
N ALA A 376 -1.15 -32.98 32.58
CA ALA A 376 -0.81 -32.90 31.15
C ALA A 376 -0.54 -34.29 30.55
N ALA A 377 0.28 -35.11 31.21
CA ALA A 377 0.60 -36.48 30.77
C ALA A 377 -0.64 -37.39 30.77
N ALA A 378 -1.49 -37.30 31.80
CA ALA A 378 -2.73 -38.08 31.87
C ALA A 378 -3.68 -37.74 30.72
N LEU A 379 -3.85 -36.46 30.39
CA LEU A 379 -4.68 -36.04 29.25
C LEU A 379 -4.07 -36.45 27.91
N SER A 380 -2.75 -36.33 27.75
CA SER A 380 -2.03 -36.76 26.55
C SER A 380 -2.14 -38.28 26.34
N PHE A 381 -2.11 -39.07 27.42
CA PHE A 381 -2.35 -40.51 27.35
C PHE A 381 -3.77 -40.84 26.88
N ILE A 382 -4.79 -40.15 27.42
CA ILE A 382 -6.18 -40.33 26.98
C ILE A 382 -6.35 -39.95 25.49
N GLN A 383 -5.64 -38.93 25.02
CA GLN A 383 -5.61 -38.54 23.61
C GLN A 383 -5.03 -39.66 22.73
N PHE A 384 -3.84 -40.15 23.09
CA PHE A 384 -3.16 -41.24 22.38
C PHE A 384 -4.02 -42.52 22.35
N GLN A 385 -4.67 -42.88 23.46
CA GLN A 385 -5.57 -44.04 23.48
C GLN A 385 -6.75 -43.91 22.52
N ALA A 386 -7.28 -42.69 22.33
CA ALA A 386 -8.39 -42.45 21.41
C ALA A 386 -7.95 -42.48 19.94
N ASN A 387 -6.71 -42.12 19.64
CA ASN A 387 -6.14 -42.14 18.29
C ASN A 387 -4.65 -42.53 18.32
N PRO A 388 -4.33 -43.83 18.37
CA PRO A 388 -2.95 -44.30 18.55
C PRO A 388 -2.15 -44.15 17.26
N ASN A 389 -1.49 -43.00 17.10
CA ASN A 389 -0.62 -42.68 15.97
C ASN A 389 0.69 -42.04 16.43
N PHE A 390 1.61 -41.83 15.49
CA PHE A 390 2.93 -41.27 15.78
C PHE A 390 2.88 -39.79 16.22
N GLU A 391 1.94 -39.02 15.69
CA GLU A 391 1.75 -37.60 16.01
C GLU A 391 1.34 -37.40 17.47
N GLU A 392 0.52 -38.29 18.03
CA GLU A 392 0.09 -38.26 19.44
C GLU A 392 1.10 -38.93 20.40
N TYR A 393 1.92 -39.85 19.89
CA TYR A 393 2.97 -40.52 20.67
C TYR A 393 4.11 -39.57 21.05
N ILE A 394 4.56 -38.70 20.13
CA ILE A 394 5.69 -37.80 20.38
C ILE A 394 5.42 -36.85 21.57
N PRO A 395 4.31 -36.09 21.63
CA PRO A 395 4.02 -35.20 22.76
C PRO A 395 3.93 -35.97 24.08
N LEU A 396 3.31 -37.15 24.09
CA LEU A 396 3.20 -37.99 25.27
C LEU A 396 4.58 -38.42 25.78
N LYS A 397 5.44 -38.91 24.89
CA LYS A 397 6.82 -39.30 25.24
C LYS A 397 7.59 -38.11 25.83
N MET A 398 7.52 -36.94 25.20
CA MET A 398 8.19 -35.74 25.70
C MET A 398 7.73 -35.31 27.10
N LEU A 399 6.44 -35.51 27.42
CA LEU A 399 5.91 -35.21 28.75
C LEU A 399 6.37 -36.22 29.80
N LEU A 400 6.56 -37.49 29.43
CA LEU A 400 7.00 -38.57 30.33
C LEU A 400 8.53 -38.55 30.55
N ASP A 401 9.33 -38.28 29.51
CA ASP A 401 10.80 -38.26 29.59
C ASP A 401 11.34 -37.15 30.52
N LYS A 402 10.56 -36.10 30.78
CA LYS A 402 10.88 -35.07 31.79
C LYS A 402 10.77 -35.56 33.24
N TYR A 403 10.36 -36.81 33.46
CA TYR A 403 10.24 -37.48 34.75
C TYR A 403 11.05 -38.78 34.72
N PRO A 404 12.35 -38.78 35.08
CA PRO A 404 13.01 -40.04 35.40
C PRO A 404 12.27 -40.67 36.59
N SER A 405 11.96 -41.95 36.41
CA SER A 405 11.26 -42.85 37.33
C SER A 405 11.71 -42.77 38.78
#